data_AF-W0DML5-F1
#
_entry.id   AF-W0DML5-F1
#
_cell.length_a   1.000
_cell.length_b   1.000
_cell.length_c   1.000
_cell.angle_alpha   90.00
_cell.angle_beta   90.00
_cell.angle_gamma   90.00
#
_symmetry.space_group_name_H-M   'P 1'
#
loop_
_entity.id
_entity.type
_entity.pdbx_description
1 polymer ?
#
loop_
_entity_poly.entity_id
_entity_poly.type
_entity_poly.pdbx_seq_one_letter_code
_entity_poly.pdbx_strand_id
1 'polypeptide(L)'
;MTEDFYRAFEERYRGPRELIKGRLKVYFPFIDGLRSVHPGMKALDLGCGRGEWLELMREHAIEAQGVDLDTGMLQACRDLDLDVVQKDAVRHLQGQPGASFGVVSAFHVAEHLPFEALQDLVRAALRVLLPGGLLILETPNPENLVVGTANFYLDPTHIRPIPAPLLAFLPEFHGFARCKILGLQEPRQSDGTPRVTLRQVLNDVSPDYAVVAQAPGGADQLSALDEPFARDYGNSLSGLTECFDHQLQAGLTEIKDQVTRIKEDQARMWADRATETRVYEKLAAVAESAAAESAETVQALRKHLSALEERLAAEAEKSEQRVELKEQAVRAEARAEVAERELEALQGRAEEIEKKNHYIQARLAEAEARAQGAELETEALHRSLSWRITAPLRWGLGVLLLISGRRPRPAAPRRWVRSAVLGALGRPRWVALVHRCLRPFPRLHAAVTSKVRGIVAPPRAASHAAQRNGSSVSDANTTGLETLTPRARRIYAELTEALEKRRKPDQ
;
A
#
# COMPACT_ATOMS: atom_id res chain seq x y z
N MET A 1 81.21 2.88 19.53
CA MET A 1 80.49 1.62 19.85
C MET A 1 81.55 0.61 20.27
N THR A 2 81.32 -0.19 21.32
CA THR A 2 82.26 -1.26 21.70
C THR A 2 82.08 -2.44 20.73
N GLU A 3 83.16 -3.14 20.37
CA GLU A 3 83.12 -4.31 19.46
C GLU A 3 82.12 -5.38 19.97
N ASP A 4 82.08 -5.62 21.29
CA ASP A 4 81.13 -6.56 21.90
C ASP A 4 79.65 -6.17 21.72
N PHE A 5 79.33 -4.87 21.68
CA PHE A 5 77.94 -4.43 21.47
C PHE A 5 77.53 -4.64 20.02
N TYR A 6 78.41 -4.29 19.06
CA TYR A 6 78.15 -4.47 17.64
C TYR A 6 77.91 -5.95 17.30
N ARG A 7 78.77 -6.84 17.82
CA ARG A 7 78.59 -8.29 17.66
C ARG A 7 77.23 -8.78 18.19
N ALA A 8 76.87 -8.41 19.42
CA ALA A 8 75.59 -8.82 20.01
C ALA A 8 74.38 -8.25 19.26
N PHE A 9 74.51 -7.02 18.75
CA PHE A 9 73.51 -6.38 17.90
C PHE A 9 73.34 -7.15 16.59
N GLU A 10 74.42 -7.43 15.88
CA GLU A 10 74.38 -8.16 14.61
C GLU A 10 73.86 -9.58 14.79
N GLU A 11 74.25 -10.28 15.85
CA GLU A 11 73.72 -11.61 16.18
C GLU A 11 72.20 -11.60 16.39
N ARG A 12 71.68 -10.56 17.05
CA ARG A 12 70.24 -10.42 17.31
C ARG A 12 69.43 -10.04 16.07
N TYR A 13 69.93 -9.12 15.24
CA TYR A 13 69.15 -8.53 14.14
C TYR A 13 69.42 -9.18 12.77
N ARG A 14 70.62 -9.70 12.51
CA ARG A 14 70.94 -10.42 11.26
C ARG A 14 70.27 -11.80 11.23
N GLY A 15 70.14 -12.43 12.40
CA GLY A 15 69.51 -13.74 12.56
C GLY A 15 70.50 -14.91 12.45
N PRO A 16 70.00 -16.15 12.56
CA PRO A 16 70.83 -17.34 12.68
C PRO A 16 71.59 -17.66 11.40
N ARG A 17 72.77 -18.27 11.55
CA ARG A 17 73.69 -18.66 10.47
C ARG A 17 73.02 -19.39 9.31
N GLU A 18 72.20 -20.40 9.61
CA GLU A 18 71.48 -21.18 8.59
C GLU A 18 70.46 -20.36 7.78
N LEU A 19 69.83 -19.35 8.40
CA LEU A 19 68.94 -18.44 7.69
C LEU A 19 69.74 -17.59 6.68
N ILE A 20 70.89 -17.07 7.10
CA ILE A 20 71.77 -16.26 6.23
C ILE A 20 72.31 -17.08 5.07
N LYS A 21 72.83 -18.29 5.33
CA LYS A 21 73.23 -19.23 4.26
C LYS A 21 72.08 -19.51 3.30
N GLY A 22 70.86 -19.68 3.81
CA GLY A 22 69.66 -19.85 2.99
C GLY A 22 69.38 -18.67 2.06
N ARG A 23 69.57 -17.42 2.53
CA ARG A 23 69.39 -16.20 1.73
C ARG A 23 70.45 -16.07 0.64
N LEU A 24 71.71 -16.34 0.96
CA LEU A 24 72.84 -16.23 0.03
C LEU A 24 72.79 -17.26 -1.13
N LYS A 25 71.96 -18.31 -1.02
CA LYS A 25 71.77 -19.29 -2.11
C LYS A 25 71.20 -18.67 -3.40
N VAL A 26 70.58 -17.50 -3.34
CA VAL A 26 70.05 -16.78 -4.50
C VAL A 26 71.12 -16.49 -5.57
N TYR A 27 72.39 -16.38 -5.17
CA TYR A 27 73.50 -16.08 -6.07
C TYR A 27 74.02 -17.30 -6.83
N PHE A 28 73.73 -18.52 -6.39
CA PHE A 28 74.31 -19.73 -6.97
C PHE A 28 74.06 -19.94 -8.47
N PRO A 29 72.89 -19.59 -9.05
CA PRO A 29 72.74 -19.61 -10.50
C PRO A 29 73.82 -18.81 -11.25
N PHE A 30 74.27 -17.68 -10.70
CA PHE A 30 75.36 -16.89 -11.26
C PHE A 30 76.72 -17.56 -11.02
N ILE A 31 76.94 -18.08 -9.81
CA ILE A 31 78.20 -18.75 -9.42
C ILE A 31 78.43 -20.01 -10.26
N ASP A 32 77.40 -20.83 -10.45
CA ASP A 32 77.47 -22.08 -11.21
C ASP A 32 77.72 -21.82 -12.70
N GLY A 33 77.02 -20.82 -13.27
CA GLY A 33 77.28 -20.36 -14.64
C GLY A 33 78.74 -19.93 -14.82
N LEU A 34 79.26 -19.11 -13.90
CA LEU A 34 80.65 -18.65 -13.96
C LEU A 34 81.66 -19.79 -13.75
N ARG A 35 81.38 -20.73 -12.85
CA ARG A 35 82.24 -21.89 -12.59
C ARG A 35 82.38 -22.78 -13.82
N SER A 36 81.34 -22.86 -14.65
CA SER A 36 81.37 -23.67 -15.88
C SER A 36 82.40 -23.16 -16.90
N VAL A 37 82.70 -21.86 -16.89
CA VAL A 37 83.67 -21.21 -17.79
C VAL A 37 85.02 -20.92 -17.12
N HIS A 38 85.06 -20.83 -15.79
CA HIS A 38 86.28 -20.68 -14.99
C HIS A 38 86.38 -21.78 -13.92
N PRO A 39 86.73 -23.02 -14.29
CA PRO A 39 86.94 -24.08 -13.33
C PRO A 39 88.12 -23.72 -12.41
N GLY A 40 87.91 -23.83 -11.09
CA GLY A 40 88.90 -23.44 -10.09
C GLY A 40 88.99 -21.94 -9.80
N MET A 41 87.99 -21.16 -10.23
CA MET A 41 87.88 -19.76 -9.83
C MET A 41 87.88 -19.60 -8.30
N LYS A 42 88.42 -18.48 -7.84
CA LYS A 42 88.43 -18.09 -6.44
C LYS A 42 87.43 -16.98 -6.16
N ALA A 43 86.94 -16.89 -4.93
CA ALA A 43 86.08 -15.82 -4.46
C ALA A 43 86.80 -14.96 -3.40
N LEU A 44 86.51 -13.67 -3.40
CA LEU A 44 86.93 -12.72 -2.35
C LEU A 44 85.69 -12.07 -1.76
N ASP A 45 85.53 -12.20 -0.44
CA ASP A 45 84.42 -11.58 0.30
C ASP A 45 84.91 -10.41 1.15
N LEU A 46 84.41 -9.22 0.82
CA LEU A 46 84.75 -7.96 1.46
C LEU A 46 83.74 -7.70 2.57
N GLY A 47 84.19 -7.56 3.82
CA GLY A 47 83.32 -7.49 4.99
C GLY A 47 82.66 -8.83 5.29
N CYS A 48 83.47 -9.88 5.38
CA CYS A 48 82.96 -11.26 5.47
C CYS A 48 82.22 -11.59 6.77
N GLY A 49 82.32 -10.74 7.81
CA GLY A 49 81.63 -10.91 9.08
C GLY A 49 81.87 -12.30 9.68
N ARG A 50 80.78 -13.03 9.93
CA ARG A 50 80.81 -14.38 10.54
C ARG A 50 81.12 -15.50 9.52
N GLY A 51 81.35 -15.16 8.25
CA GLY A 51 81.85 -16.08 7.23
C GLY A 51 80.82 -17.04 6.65
N GLU A 52 79.52 -16.73 6.74
CA GLU A 52 78.46 -17.58 6.17
C GLU A 52 78.62 -17.79 4.66
N TRP A 53 79.05 -16.77 3.94
CA TRP A 53 79.31 -16.87 2.50
C TRP A 53 80.53 -17.73 2.18
N LEU A 54 81.61 -17.57 2.94
CA LEU A 54 82.84 -18.36 2.78
C LEU A 54 82.58 -19.85 3.04
N GLU A 55 81.79 -20.15 4.07
CA GLU A 55 81.36 -21.52 4.35
C GLU A 55 80.54 -22.09 3.20
N LEU A 56 79.58 -21.32 2.67
CA LEU A 56 78.74 -21.74 1.56
C LEU A 56 79.56 -21.96 0.27
N MET A 57 80.57 -21.12 0.01
CA MET A 57 81.52 -21.31 -1.08
C MET A 57 82.35 -22.59 -0.92
N ARG A 58 82.86 -22.84 0.30
CA ARG A 58 83.61 -24.07 0.62
C ARG A 58 82.76 -25.33 0.44
N GLU A 59 81.49 -25.30 0.86
CA GLU A 59 80.53 -26.41 0.66
C GLU A 59 80.34 -26.75 -0.83
N HIS A 60 80.53 -25.77 -1.72
CA HIS A 60 80.44 -25.95 -3.17
C HIS A 60 81.83 -26.09 -3.84
N ALA A 61 82.86 -26.39 -3.05
CA ALA A 61 84.24 -26.59 -3.48
C ALA A 61 84.85 -25.39 -4.22
N ILE A 62 84.50 -24.17 -3.80
CA ILE A 62 85.08 -22.92 -4.30
C ILE A 62 86.02 -22.38 -3.22
N GLU A 63 87.27 -22.10 -3.60
CA GLU A 63 88.23 -21.45 -2.71
C GLU A 63 87.81 -19.98 -2.50
N ALA A 64 87.60 -19.59 -1.25
CA ALA A 64 87.15 -18.25 -0.90
C ALA A 64 87.99 -17.67 0.24
N GLN A 65 88.36 -16.39 0.10
CA GLN A 65 89.03 -15.62 1.14
C GLN A 65 88.11 -14.50 1.65
N GLY A 66 88.00 -14.36 2.97
CA GLY A 66 87.29 -13.26 3.61
C GLY A 66 88.20 -12.15 4.12
N VAL A 67 87.71 -10.93 4.11
CA VAL A 67 88.38 -9.77 4.70
C VAL A 67 87.42 -9.06 5.63
N ASP A 68 87.85 -8.76 6.85
CA ASP A 68 87.08 -7.94 7.78
C ASP A 68 88.01 -7.12 8.70
N LEU A 69 87.50 -6.05 9.30
CA LEU A 69 88.22 -5.26 10.30
C LEU A 69 88.01 -5.82 11.71
N ASP A 70 86.85 -6.44 11.98
CA ASP A 70 86.43 -6.88 13.31
C ASP A 70 87.13 -8.20 13.71
N THR A 71 87.97 -8.14 14.75
CA THR A 71 88.71 -9.31 15.23
C THR A 71 87.80 -10.41 15.78
N GLY A 72 86.69 -10.05 16.41
CA GLY A 72 85.72 -10.95 17.01
C GLY A 72 84.93 -11.72 15.96
N MET A 73 84.53 -11.06 14.87
CA MET A 73 83.90 -11.72 13.72
C MET A 73 84.84 -12.73 13.07
N LEU A 74 86.08 -12.31 12.84
CA LEU A 74 87.10 -13.19 12.25
C LEU A 74 87.46 -14.38 13.14
N GLN A 75 87.29 -14.28 14.46
CA GLN A 75 87.52 -15.43 15.34
C GLN A 75 86.52 -16.55 15.04
N ALA A 76 85.24 -16.24 14.85
CA ALA A 76 84.23 -17.23 14.47
C ALA A 76 84.54 -17.90 13.12
N CYS A 77 85.15 -17.16 12.18
CA CYS A 77 85.60 -17.72 10.90
C CYS A 77 86.80 -18.67 11.08
N ARG A 78 87.78 -18.28 11.91
CA ARG A 78 88.96 -19.12 12.21
C ARG A 78 88.59 -20.41 12.93
N ASP A 79 87.63 -20.35 13.85
CA ASP A 79 87.12 -21.53 14.57
C ASP A 79 86.47 -22.56 13.62
N LEU A 80 86.10 -22.13 12.41
CA LEU A 80 85.54 -22.95 11.34
C LEU A 80 86.56 -23.28 10.23
N ASP A 81 87.84 -22.98 10.44
CA ASP A 81 88.92 -23.14 9.46
C ASP A 81 88.64 -22.44 8.11
N LEU A 82 88.08 -21.23 8.14
CA LEU A 82 87.87 -20.39 6.96
C LEU A 82 89.10 -19.50 6.70
N ASP A 83 89.46 -19.29 5.43
CA ASP A 83 90.55 -18.38 5.05
C ASP A 83 90.10 -16.92 5.21
N VAL A 84 90.60 -16.26 6.24
CA VAL A 84 90.26 -14.87 6.55
C VAL A 84 91.47 -14.04 6.93
N VAL A 85 91.44 -12.76 6.55
CA VAL A 85 92.49 -11.80 6.88
C VAL A 85 91.90 -10.53 7.51
N GLN A 86 92.56 -10.04 8.55
CA GLN A 86 92.17 -8.80 9.20
C GLN A 86 92.78 -7.59 8.49
N LYS A 87 92.02 -6.93 7.63
CA LYS A 87 92.46 -5.75 6.87
C LYS A 87 91.28 -4.87 6.48
N ASP A 88 91.58 -3.63 6.11
CA ASP A 88 90.63 -2.78 5.39
C ASP A 88 90.29 -3.43 4.03
N ALA A 89 89.01 -3.63 3.76
CA ALA A 89 88.54 -4.37 2.60
C ALA A 89 88.94 -3.72 1.27
N VAL A 90 88.80 -2.39 1.15
CA VAL A 90 89.14 -1.66 -0.07
C VAL A 90 90.65 -1.69 -0.33
N ARG A 91 91.46 -1.45 0.70
CA ARG A 91 92.93 -1.53 0.59
C ARG A 91 93.40 -2.94 0.27
N HIS A 92 92.79 -3.97 0.87
CA HIS A 92 93.13 -5.36 0.54
C HIS A 92 92.82 -5.68 -0.91
N LEU A 93 91.64 -5.29 -1.40
CA LEU A 93 91.22 -5.46 -2.80
C LEU A 93 92.17 -4.74 -3.77
N GLN A 94 92.61 -3.52 -3.45
CA GLN A 94 93.60 -2.78 -4.24
C GLN A 94 94.97 -3.47 -4.28
N GLY A 95 95.34 -4.19 -3.22
CA GLY A 95 96.58 -4.96 -3.13
C GLY A 95 96.57 -6.28 -3.89
N GLN A 96 95.40 -6.78 -4.32
CA GLN A 96 95.30 -8.04 -5.05
C GLN A 96 95.85 -7.94 -6.48
N PRO A 97 96.37 -9.03 -7.05
CA PRO A 97 96.77 -9.08 -8.46
C PRO A 97 95.56 -8.94 -9.39
N GLY A 98 95.79 -8.43 -10.60
CA GLY A 98 94.75 -8.37 -11.62
C GLY A 98 94.30 -9.77 -12.06
N ALA A 99 93.04 -9.90 -12.49
CA ALA A 99 92.46 -11.16 -12.99
C ALA A 99 92.77 -12.39 -12.10
N SER A 100 92.51 -12.25 -10.80
CA SER A 100 92.83 -13.26 -9.77
C SER A 100 91.59 -13.90 -9.12
N PHE A 101 90.43 -13.24 -9.19
CA PHE A 101 89.18 -13.74 -8.60
C PHE A 101 88.10 -13.89 -9.66
N GLY A 102 87.31 -14.96 -9.58
CA GLY A 102 86.08 -15.06 -10.37
C GLY A 102 84.96 -14.22 -9.78
N VAL A 103 84.92 -14.11 -8.44
CA VAL A 103 83.85 -13.41 -7.72
C VAL A 103 84.46 -12.49 -6.67
N VAL A 104 83.98 -11.25 -6.64
CA VAL A 104 84.18 -10.32 -5.53
C VAL A 104 82.81 -10.00 -4.97
N SER A 105 82.58 -10.28 -3.69
CA SER A 105 81.33 -9.98 -3.00
C SER A 105 81.53 -8.97 -1.88
N ALA A 106 80.50 -8.19 -1.60
CA ALA A 106 80.41 -7.34 -0.42
C ALA A 106 78.96 -7.28 0.05
N PHE A 107 78.65 -8.01 1.13
CA PHE A 107 77.30 -8.09 1.69
C PHE A 107 77.19 -7.14 2.88
N HIS A 108 76.27 -6.18 2.80
CA HIS A 108 76.09 -5.15 3.82
C HIS A 108 77.37 -4.36 4.13
N VAL A 109 78.06 -3.92 3.07
CA VAL A 109 79.28 -3.10 3.17
C VAL A 109 79.11 -1.75 2.51
N ALA A 110 78.38 -1.67 1.38
CA ALA A 110 78.27 -0.46 0.59
C ALA A 110 77.69 0.73 1.40
N GLU A 111 76.74 0.44 2.28
CA GLU A 111 76.08 1.41 3.16
C GLU A 111 76.99 1.99 4.27
N HIS A 112 78.12 1.35 4.55
CA HIS A 112 79.13 1.81 5.51
C HIS A 112 80.29 2.56 4.84
N LEU A 113 80.32 2.63 3.50
CA LEU A 113 81.41 3.27 2.77
C LEU A 113 81.06 4.72 2.36
N PRO A 114 81.99 5.67 2.50
CA PRO A 114 81.93 6.92 1.76
C PRO A 114 81.83 6.64 0.25
N PHE A 115 81.16 7.51 -0.49
CA PHE A 115 80.86 7.26 -1.90
C PHE A 115 82.14 7.13 -2.74
N GLU A 116 83.18 7.89 -2.41
CA GLU A 116 84.51 7.84 -3.03
C GLU A 116 85.18 6.48 -2.81
N ALA A 117 85.06 5.92 -1.60
CA ALA A 117 85.58 4.59 -1.29
C ALA A 117 84.80 3.48 -2.01
N LEU A 118 83.50 3.65 -2.19
CA LEU A 118 82.67 2.75 -2.98
C LEU A 118 83.07 2.78 -4.47
N GLN A 119 83.37 3.95 -5.04
CA GLN A 119 83.92 4.06 -6.39
C GLN A 119 85.27 3.35 -6.52
N ASP A 120 86.15 3.52 -5.53
CA ASP A 120 87.45 2.84 -5.50
C ASP A 120 87.31 1.32 -5.37
N LEU A 121 86.33 0.83 -4.59
CA LEU A 121 85.98 -0.59 -4.50
C LEU A 121 85.55 -1.13 -5.87
N VAL A 122 84.61 -0.48 -6.55
CA VAL A 122 84.11 -0.93 -7.86
C VAL A 122 85.23 -0.95 -8.92
N ARG A 123 86.08 0.09 -8.94
CA ARG A 123 87.22 0.16 -9.86
C ARG A 123 88.25 -0.95 -9.58
N ALA A 124 88.56 -1.19 -8.30
CA ALA A 124 89.49 -2.23 -7.91
C ALA A 124 88.93 -3.64 -8.19
N ALA A 125 87.63 -3.85 -7.97
CA ALA A 125 86.92 -5.09 -8.29
C ALA A 125 87.06 -5.42 -9.78
N LEU A 126 86.76 -4.48 -10.67
CA LEU A 126 86.89 -4.70 -12.13
C LEU A 126 88.30 -5.17 -12.53
N ARG A 127 89.34 -4.60 -11.92
CA ARG A 127 90.74 -4.96 -12.20
C ARG A 127 91.10 -6.37 -11.73
N VAL A 128 90.62 -6.78 -10.55
CA VAL A 128 90.99 -8.06 -9.95
C VAL A 128 90.13 -9.22 -10.47
N LEU A 129 88.98 -8.93 -11.07
CA LEU A 129 88.11 -9.94 -11.62
C LEU A 129 88.70 -10.58 -12.88
N LEU A 130 88.52 -11.90 -12.99
CA LEU A 130 88.72 -12.64 -14.23
C LEU A 130 87.80 -12.10 -15.34
N PRO A 131 88.14 -12.30 -16.62
CA PRO A 131 87.22 -11.97 -17.72
C PRO A 131 85.86 -12.65 -17.54
N GLY A 132 84.77 -11.89 -17.59
CA GLY A 132 83.42 -12.40 -17.30
C GLY A 132 83.11 -12.64 -15.82
N GLY A 133 84.01 -12.30 -14.89
CA GLY A 133 83.84 -12.42 -13.44
C GLY A 133 82.77 -11.49 -12.87
N LEU A 134 82.38 -11.73 -11.62
CA LEU A 134 81.24 -11.08 -10.98
C LEU A 134 81.63 -10.21 -9.79
N LEU A 135 81.08 -9.00 -9.76
CA LEU A 135 80.98 -8.19 -8.55
C LEU A 135 79.55 -8.31 -8.00
N ILE A 136 79.41 -8.63 -6.71
CA ILE A 136 78.12 -8.71 -6.01
C ILE A 136 78.14 -7.71 -4.87
N LEU A 137 77.21 -6.76 -4.87
CA LEU A 137 77.03 -5.77 -3.80
C LEU A 137 75.60 -5.90 -3.26
N GLU A 138 75.42 -6.36 -2.03
CA GLU A 138 74.11 -6.43 -1.35
C GLU A 138 74.03 -5.35 -0.28
N THR A 139 72.90 -4.65 -0.20
CA THR A 139 72.70 -3.56 0.75
C THR A 139 71.20 -3.36 1.03
N PRO A 140 70.81 -2.74 2.16
CA PRO A 140 69.40 -2.48 2.48
C PRO A 140 68.70 -1.65 1.41
N ASN A 141 67.47 -2.02 1.09
CA ASN A 141 66.71 -1.38 0.02
C ASN A 141 65.94 -0.14 0.51
N PRO A 142 66.31 1.08 0.08
CA PRO A 142 65.56 2.29 0.44
C PRO A 142 64.17 2.37 -0.18
N GLU A 143 63.84 1.56 -1.21
CA GLU A 143 62.48 1.50 -1.77
C GLU A 143 61.50 0.80 -0.82
N ASN A 144 61.98 -0.11 0.03
CA ASN A 144 61.14 -0.67 1.08
C ASN A 144 60.90 0.41 2.14
N LEU A 145 59.63 0.78 2.34
CA LEU A 145 59.25 1.89 3.22
C LEU A 145 59.74 1.69 4.66
N VAL A 146 59.63 0.48 5.20
CA VAL A 146 60.06 0.16 6.57
C VAL A 146 61.58 0.23 6.68
N VAL A 147 62.31 -0.25 5.67
CA VAL A 147 63.76 -0.21 5.64
C VAL A 147 64.25 1.23 5.49
N GLY A 148 63.82 1.94 4.47
CA GLY A 148 64.28 3.29 4.15
C GLY A 148 63.93 4.36 5.19
N THR A 149 62.88 4.15 6.00
CA THR A 149 62.45 5.13 7.02
C THR A 149 62.83 4.78 8.46
N ALA A 150 63.07 3.51 8.77
CA ALA A 150 63.32 3.06 10.14
C ALA A 150 64.48 2.07 10.24
N ASN A 151 64.40 0.89 9.61
CA ASN A 151 65.37 -0.19 9.88
C ASN A 151 66.79 0.16 9.46
N PHE A 152 66.95 0.95 8.39
CA PHE A 152 68.26 1.44 7.97
C PHE A 152 68.97 2.23 9.08
N TYR A 153 68.24 2.98 9.91
CA TYR A 153 68.84 3.79 10.97
C TYR A 153 68.98 3.07 12.31
N LEU A 154 68.61 1.78 12.38
CA LEU A 154 68.86 0.96 13.58
C LEU A 154 70.34 0.68 13.77
N ASP A 155 71.10 0.57 12.68
CA ASP A 155 72.56 0.55 12.73
C ASP A 155 73.09 1.99 12.61
N PRO A 156 73.67 2.55 13.68
CA PRO A 156 74.18 3.92 13.66
C PRO A 156 75.50 4.07 12.88
N THR A 157 76.08 2.98 12.38
CA THR A 157 77.28 3.00 11.54
C THR A 157 76.97 3.15 10.05
N HIS A 158 75.70 2.98 9.65
CA HIS A 158 75.27 3.29 8.30
C HIS A 158 75.41 4.78 7.97
N ILE A 159 75.91 5.09 6.77
CA ILE A 159 76.14 6.48 6.36
C ILE A 159 74.89 7.06 5.67
N ARG A 160 74.42 6.40 4.60
CA ARG A 160 73.26 6.86 3.83
C ARG A 160 72.62 5.71 3.05
N PRO A 161 71.29 5.69 2.88
CA PRO A 161 70.65 4.74 1.99
C PRO A 161 71.10 4.97 0.55
N ILE A 162 71.36 3.90 -0.20
CA ILE A 162 71.85 3.97 -1.58
C ILE A 162 70.71 3.50 -2.50
N PRO A 163 70.15 4.37 -3.37
CA PRO A 163 69.16 3.96 -4.36
C PRO A 163 69.73 2.91 -5.32
N ALA A 164 68.96 1.86 -5.61
CA ALA A 164 69.42 0.77 -6.49
C ALA A 164 69.91 1.24 -7.88
N PRO A 165 69.27 2.24 -8.54
CA PRO A 165 69.79 2.78 -9.79
C PRO A 165 71.18 3.42 -9.66
N LEU A 166 71.50 4.04 -8.51
CA LEU A 166 72.81 4.65 -8.28
C LEU A 166 73.89 3.57 -8.08
N LEU A 167 73.60 2.52 -7.30
CA LEU A 167 74.54 1.43 -7.09
C LEU A 167 74.80 0.64 -8.38
N ALA A 168 73.76 0.46 -9.22
CA ALA A 168 73.90 -0.22 -10.51
C ALA A 168 74.66 0.62 -11.55
N PHE A 169 74.49 1.95 -11.53
CA PHE A 169 75.20 2.84 -12.44
C PHE A 169 76.72 2.86 -12.21
N LEU A 170 77.18 2.63 -10.97
CA LEU A 170 78.60 2.67 -10.63
C LEU A 170 79.45 1.64 -11.41
N PRO A 171 79.14 0.33 -11.39
CA PRO A 171 79.84 -0.64 -12.24
C PRO A 171 79.70 -0.34 -13.74
N GLU A 172 78.53 0.09 -14.23
CA GLU A 172 78.33 0.45 -15.64
C GLU A 172 79.28 1.57 -16.06
N PHE A 173 79.35 2.63 -15.26
CA PHE A 173 80.24 3.77 -15.49
C PHE A 173 81.72 3.37 -15.50
N HIS A 174 82.11 2.41 -14.65
CA HIS A 174 83.49 1.94 -14.55
C HIS A 174 83.88 0.87 -15.59
N GLY A 175 82.94 0.40 -16.42
CA GLY A 175 83.22 -0.47 -17.56
C GLY A 175 82.90 -1.95 -17.34
N PHE A 176 82.01 -2.28 -16.39
CA PHE A 176 81.38 -3.59 -16.37
C PHE A 176 80.47 -3.76 -17.61
N ALA A 177 80.38 -4.98 -18.13
CA ALA A 177 79.67 -5.26 -19.39
C ALA A 177 78.16 -5.21 -19.23
N ARG A 178 77.64 -5.62 -18.07
CA ARG A 178 76.22 -5.58 -17.72
C ARG A 178 76.02 -5.66 -16.20
N CYS A 179 74.88 -5.15 -15.75
CA CYS A 179 74.47 -5.18 -14.35
C CYS A 179 73.03 -5.70 -14.22
N LYS A 180 72.72 -6.34 -13.10
CA LYS A 180 71.37 -6.77 -12.71
C LYS A 180 71.11 -6.36 -11.27
N ILE A 181 69.94 -5.75 -11.05
CA ILE A 181 69.41 -5.48 -9.72
C ILE A 181 68.54 -6.68 -9.32
N LEU A 182 68.79 -7.23 -8.13
CA LEU A 182 68.02 -8.30 -7.53
C LEU A 182 67.29 -7.74 -6.31
N GLY A 183 65.96 -7.80 -6.29
CA GLY A 183 65.22 -7.68 -5.04
C GLY A 183 65.33 -8.97 -4.24
N LEU A 184 65.56 -8.87 -2.94
CA LEU A 184 65.90 -10.00 -2.08
C LEU A 184 65.10 -10.01 -0.76
N GLN A 185 65.08 -11.19 -0.10
CA GLN A 185 64.52 -11.49 1.23
C GLN A 185 63.06 -11.08 1.44
N GLU A 186 62.22 -11.25 0.43
CA GLU A 186 60.79 -11.01 0.55
C GLU A 186 60.19 -11.91 1.65
N PRO A 187 59.21 -11.40 2.41
CA PRO A 187 58.46 -12.25 3.33
C PRO A 187 57.82 -13.40 2.53
N ARG A 188 57.85 -14.62 3.09
CA ARG A 188 57.17 -15.77 2.48
C ARG A 188 55.72 -15.37 2.24
N GLN A 189 55.28 -15.39 0.98
CA GLN A 189 53.89 -15.12 0.64
C GLN A 189 53.00 -16.03 1.49
N SER A 190 52.29 -15.41 2.43
CA SER A 190 51.29 -16.11 3.22
C SER A 190 50.08 -16.29 2.32
N ASP A 191 49.77 -17.55 2.05
CA ASP A 191 48.41 -18.02 1.78
C ASP A 191 47.77 -17.61 0.46
N GLY A 192 48.34 -18.01 -0.69
CA GLY A 192 47.56 -18.32 -1.91
C GLY A 192 46.58 -17.25 -2.42
N THR A 193 46.67 -16.00 -1.95
CA THR A 193 45.77 -14.92 -2.36
C THR A 193 46.26 -14.37 -3.68
N PRO A 194 45.47 -14.45 -4.76
CA PRO A 194 45.88 -13.99 -6.09
C PRO A 194 45.88 -12.45 -6.22
N ARG A 195 45.61 -11.70 -5.14
CA ARG A 195 45.46 -10.24 -5.15
C ARG A 195 46.52 -9.57 -4.30
N VAL A 196 47.07 -8.48 -4.82
CA VAL A 196 48.03 -7.61 -4.13
C VAL A 196 47.21 -6.62 -3.30
N THR A 197 47.56 -6.47 -2.04
CA THR A 197 46.89 -5.54 -1.13
C THR A 197 47.78 -4.33 -0.87
N LEU A 198 47.18 -3.19 -0.47
CA LEU A 198 47.94 -2.00 -0.07
C LEU A 198 48.96 -2.32 1.04
N ARG A 199 48.61 -3.21 1.98
CA ARG A 199 49.55 -3.66 3.02
C ARG A 199 50.81 -4.28 2.41
N GLN A 200 50.67 -5.09 1.37
CA GLN A 200 51.79 -5.73 0.69
C GLN A 200 52.60 -4.69 -0.10
N VAL A 201 51.95 -3.74 -0.77
CA VAL A 201 52.65 -2.62 -1.43
C VAL A 201 53.56 -1.86 -0.43
N LEU A 202 53.10 -1.69 0.82
CA LEU A 202 53.84 -0.95 1.84
C LEU A 202 54.92 -1.77 2.56
N ASN A 203 54.80 -3.10 2.66
CA ASN A 203 55.65 -3.93 3.52
C ASN A 203 56.43 -5.04 2.78
N ASP A 204 55.96 -5.48 1.61
CA ASP A 204 56.45 -6.68 0.93
C ASP A 204 57.35 -6.35 -0.28
N VAL A 205 57.70 -5.06 -0.46
CA VAL A 205 58.86 -4.66 -1.28
C VAL A 205 60.09 -5.35 -0.72
N SER A 206 60.98 -5.84 -1.57
CA SER A 206 62.21 -6.53 -1.15
C SER A 206 62.98 -5.72 -0.09
N PRO A 207 63.22 -6.25 1.12
CA PRO A 207 63.91 -5.52 2.19
C PRO A 207 65.35 -5.16 1.85
N ASP A 208 66.07 -6.04 1.17
CA ASP A 208 67.41 -5.76 0.64
C ASP A 208 67.38 -5.87 -0.89
N TYR A 209 68.41 -5.32 -1.51
CA TYR A 209 68.67 -5.54 -2.93
C TYR A 209 70.15 -5.80 -3.15
N ALA A 210 70.47 -6.44 -4.27
CA ALA A 210 71.84 -6.58 -4.71
C ALA A 210 72.03 -6.10 -6.14
N VAL A 211 73.23 -5.58 -6.41
CA VAL A 211 73.73 -5.35 -7.75
C VAL A 211 74.74 -6.44 -8.06
N VAL A 212 74.41 -7.24 -9.08
CA VAL A 212 75.33 -8.22 -9.67
C VAL A 212 75.84 -7.64 -10.98
N ALA A 213 77.13 -7.31 -11.04
CA ALA A 213 77.78 -6.73 -12.20
C ALA A 213 78.80 -7.72 -12.80
N GLN A 214 78.76 -7.90 -14.12
CA GLN A 214 79.66 -8.81 -14.82
C GLN A 214 80.77 -8.04 -15.54
N ALA A 215 82.03 -8.39 -15.27
CA ALA A 215 83.18 -7.83 -15.95
C ALA A 215 83.19 -8.21 -17.44
N PRO A 216 83.83 -7.41 -18.32
CA PRO A 216 83.99 -7.79 -19.73
C PRO A 216 84.66 -9.16 -19.89
N GLY A 217 84.21 -9.93 -20.88
CA GLY A 217 84.70 -11.27 -21.15
C GLY A 217 84.39 -11.71 -22.58
N GLY A 218 84.85 -12.90 -22.94
CA GLY A 218 84.50 -13.54 -24.22
C GLY A 218 83.02 -13.90 -24.29
N ALA A 219 82.51 -14.12 -25.51
CA ALA A 219 81.09 -14.41 -25.74
C ALA A 219 80.60 -15.63 -24.94
N ASP A 220 81.40 -16.70 -24.87
CA ASP A 220 81.08 -17.91 -24.11
C ASP A 220 80.99 -17.68 -22.59
N GLN A 221 81.81 -16.75 -22.07
CA GLN A 221 81.80 -16.38 -20.65
C GLN A 221 80.57 -15.56 -20.29
N LEU A 222 80.12 -14.70 -21.20
CA LEU A 222 78.92 -13.90 -20.99
C LEU A 222 77.66 -14.76 -21.15
N SER A 223 77.60 -15.60 -22.20
CA SER A 223 76.41 -16.40 -22.49
C SER A 223 76.09 -17.45 -21.41
N ALA A 224 77.12 -17.96 -20.71
CA ALA A 224 76.95 -18.87 -19.58
C ALA A 224 76.15 -18.28 -18.41
N LEU A 225 75.97 -16.95 -18.36
CA LEU A 225 75.20 -16.26 -17.32
C LEU A 225 73.93 -15.57 -17.88
N ASP A 226 73.55 -15.80 -19.14
CA ASP A 226 72.38 -15.12 -19.72
C ASP A 226 71.08 -15.40 -18.98
N GLU A 227 70.83 -16.66 -18.60
CA GLU A 227 69.63 -17.06 -17.86
C GLU A 227 69.49 -16.30 -16.52
N PRO A 228 70.47 -16.33 -15.59
CA PRO A 228 70.32 -15.64 -14.32
C PRO A 228 70.26 -14.11 -14.47
N PHE A 229 70.86 -13.51 -15.51
CA PHE A 229 70.70 -12.07 -15.81
C PHE A 229 69.32 -11.72 -16.40
N ALA A 230 68.71 -12.63 -17.17
CA ALA A 230 67.39 -12.43 -17.76
C ALA A 230 66.23 -12.57 -16.75
N ARG A 231 66.41 -13.37 -15.70
CA ARG A 231 65.40 -13.63 -14.68
C ARG A 231 64.98 -12.37 -13.89
N ASP A 232 63.72 -12.30 -13.49
CA ASP A 232 63.21 -11.27 -12.57
C ASP A 232 63.38 -11.71 -11.10
N TYR A 233 63.72 -10.76 -10.25
CA TYR A 233 64.04 -11.00 -8.84
C TYR A 233 63.32 -10.00 -7.95
N GLY A 234 62.68 -10.55 -6.92
CA GLY A 234 62.03 -9.81 -5.86
C GLY A 234 60.84 -8.96 -6.27
N ASN A 235 60.42 -8.10 -5.35
CA ASN A 235 59.27 -7.22 -5.50
C ASN A 235 59.75 -5.76 -5.48
N SER A 236 59.54 -5.03 -6.57
CA SER A 236 59.75 -3.58 -6.61
C SER A 236 58.51 -2.84 -6.12
N LEU A 237 58.72 -1.62 -5.59
CA LEU A 237 57.60 -0.76 -5.18
C LEU A 237 56.68 -0.42 -6.37
N SER A 238 57.27 -0.13 -7.53
CA SER A 238 56.51 0.12 -8.76
C SER A 238 55.69 -1.09 -9.18
N GLY A 239 56.28 -2.29 -9.20
CA GLY A 239 55.60 -3.51 -9.64
C GLY A 239 54.41 -3.88 -8.75
N LEU A 240 54.57 -3.76 -7.42
CA LEU A 240 53.46 -3.97 -6.49
C LEU A 240 52.37 -2.90 -6.63
N THR A 241 52.75 -1.63 -6.81
CA THR A 241 51.80 -0.52 -6.97
C THR A 241 51.00 -0.67 -8.27
N GLU A 242 51.65 -0.97 -9.40
CA GLU A 242 51.00 -1.20 -10.68
C GLU A 242 50.01 -2.38 -10.62
N CYS A 243 50.41 -3.47 -9.95
CA CYS A 243 49.53 -4.62 -9.75
C CYS A 243 48.30 -4.25 -8.90
N PHE A 244 48.49 -3.50 -7.82
CA PHE A 244 47.41 -3.01 -6.97
C PHE A 244 46.46 -2.07 -7.73
N ASP A 245 47.00 -1.10 -8.48
CA ASP A 245 46.21 -0.15 -9.26
C ASP A 245 45.43 -0.84 -10.37
N HIS A 246 46.03 -1.79 -11.08
CA HIS A 246 45.33 -2.57 -12.10
C HIS A 246 44.17 -3.37 -11.50
N GLN A 247 44.39 -4.00 -10.34
CA GLN A 247 43.34 -4.72 -9.61
C GLN A 247 42.21 -3.80 -9.15
N LEU A 248 42.55 -2.60 -8.66
CA LEU A 248 41.59 -1.59 -8.24
C LEU A 248 40.74 -1.10 -9.42
N GLN A 249 41.37 -0.77 -10.55
CA GLN A 249 40.68 -0.33 -11.76
C GLN A 249 39.78 -1.42 -12.35
N ALA A 250 40.25 -2.68 -12.37
CA ALA A 250 39.43 -3.82 -12.78
C ALA A 250 38.19 -3.97 -11.90
N GLY A 251 38.36 -3.90 -10.57
CA GLY A 251 37.24 -3.96 -9.62
C GLY A 251 36.25 -2.80 -9.75
N LEU A 252 36.74 -1.57 -9.96
CA LEU A 252 35.88 -0.40 -10.20
C LEU A 252 35.08 -0.52 -11.50
N THR A 253 35.70 -1.07 -12.55
CA THR A 253 35.04 -1.33 -13.83
C THR A 253 33.94 -2.38 -13.65
N GLU A 254 34.24 -3.48 -12.96
CA GLU A 254 33.26 -4.53 -12.65
C GLU A 254 32.06 -3.98 -11.86
N ILE A 255 32.31 -3.18 -10.82
CA ILE A 255 31.24 -2.54 -10.04
C ILE A 255 30.41 -1.61 -10.92
N LYS A 256 31.05 -0.82 -11.79
CA LYS A 256 30.34 0.09 -12.71
C LYS A 256 29.44 -0.69 -13.67
N ASP A 257 29.90 -1.82 -14.18
CA ASP A 257 29.12 -2.69 -15.07
C ASP A 257 27.93 -3.32 -14.32
N GLN A 258 28.14 -3.79 -13.08
CA GLN A 258 27.06 -4.29 -12.22
C GLN A 258 26.01 -3.22 -11.94
N VAL A 259 26.43 -2.00 -11.59
CA VAL A 259 25.52 -0.86 -11.36
C VAL A 259 24.75 -0.51 -12.63
N THR A 260 25.38 -0.57 -13.80
CA THR A 260 24.71 -0.31 -15.08
C THR A 260 23.64 -1.37 -15.36
N ARG A 261 23.95 -2.65 -15.17
CA ARG A 261 22.98 -3.76 -15.31
C ARG A 261 21.79 -3.59 -14.35
N ILE A 262 22.06 -3.28 -13.08
CA ILE A 262 21.01 -3.03 -12.08
C ILE A 262 20.11 -1.87 -12.49
N LYS A 263 20.68 -0.78 -13.02
CA LYS A 263 19.90 0.37 -13.52
C LYS A 263 19.02 0.00 -14.72
N GLU A 264 19.55 -0.80 -15.66
CA GLU A 264 18.78 -1.30 -16.80
C GLU A 264 17.64 -2.22 -16.35
N ASP A 265 17.90 -3.10 -15.38
CA ASP A 265 16.88 -3.97 -14.79
C ASP A 265 15.80 -3.16 -14.05
N GLN A 266 16.18 -2.14 -13.28
CA GLN A 266 15.23 -1.23 -12.64
C GLN A 266 14.38 -0.48 -13.67
N ALA A 267 14.98 0.01 -14.75
CA ALA A 267 14.25 0.69 -15.83
C ALA A 267 13.25 -0.25 -16.51
N ARG A 268 13.64 -1.51 -16.77
CA ARG A 268 12.73 -2.57 -17.28
C ARG A 268 11.56 -2.78 -16.32
N MET A 269 11.83 -2.99 -15.04
CA MET A 269 10.79 -3.20 -14.02
C MET A 269 9.82 -2.00 -13.91
N TRP A 270 10.32 -0.76 -14.00
CA TRP A 270 9.47 0.43 -14.00
C TRP A 270 8.61 0.54 -15.25
N ALA A 271 9.15 0.21 -16.42
CA ALA A 271 8.39 0.16 -17.67
C ALA A 271 7.26 -0.89 -17.57
N ASP A 272 7.57 -2.10 -17.09
CA ASP A 272 6.58 -3.16 -16.89
C ASP A 272 5.47 -2.71 -15.94
N ARG A 273 5.81 -2.12 -14.80
CA ARG A 273 4.83 -1.59 -13.83
C ARG A 273 3.97 -0.46 -14.41
N ALA A 274 4.54 0.40 -15.25
CA ALA A 274 3.79 1.43 -15.96
C ALA A 274 2.79 0.82 -16.96
N THR A 275 3.19 -0.23 -17.69
CA THR A 275 2.26 -0.96 -18.57
C THR A 275 1.14 -1.64 -17.79
N GLU A 276 1.45 -2.26 -16.65
CA GLU A 276 0.45 -2.88 -15.77
C GLU A 276 -0.56 -1.84 -15.26
N THR A 277 -0.07 -0.69 -14.81
CA THR A 277 -0.91 0.44 -14.36
C THR A 277 -1.87 0.89 -15.47
N ARG A 278 -1.36 1.02 -16.71
CA ARG A 278 -2.17 1.41 -17.87
C ARG A 278 -3.24 0.36 -18.23
N VAL A 279 -2.99 -0.92 -17.99
CA VAL A 279 -3.99 -1.99 -18.15
C VAL A 279 -5.08 -1.86 -17.09
N TYR A 280 -4.73 -1.61 -15.82
CA TYR A 280 -5.72 -1.38 -14.77
C TYR A 280 -6.57 -0.14 -15.01
N GLU A 281 -5.99 0.96 -15.48
CA GLU A 281 -6.74 2.18 -15.84
C GLU A 281 -7.76 1.91 -16.95
N LYS A 282 -7.37 1.15 -17.99
CA LYS A 282 -8.30 0.75 -19.07
C LYS A 282 -9.41 -0.17 -18.55
N LEU A 283 -9.08 -1.14 -17.69
CA LEU A 283 -10.07 -2.03 -17.09
C LEU A 283 -11.08 -1.27 -16.22
N ALA A 284 -10.60 -0.29 -15.45
CA ALA A 284 -11.46 0.59 -14.65
C ALA A 284 -12.42 1.39 -15.54
N ALA A 285 -11.93 2.01 -16.62
CA ALA A 285 -12.77 2.75 -17.57
C ALA A 285 -13.84 1.87 -18.23
N VAL A 286 -13.50 0.63 -18.62
CA VAL A 286 -14.47 -0.33 -19.17
C VAL A 286 -15.51 -0.72 -18.12
N ALA A 287 -15.09 -0.97 -16.87
CA ALA A 287 -16.00 -1.30 -15.79
C ALA A 287 -16.97 -0.16 -15.47
N GLU A 288 -16.49 1.10 -15.47
CA GLU A 288 -17.33 2.29 -15.30
C GLU A 288 -18.35 2.42 -16.44
N SER A 289 -17.93 2.24 -17.69
CA SER A 289 -18.83 2.25 -18.86
C SER A 289 -19.91 1.17 -18.74
N ALA A 290 -19.53 -0.07 -18.43
CA ALA A 290 -20.47 -1.18 -18.28
C ALA A 290 -21.45 -0.97 -17.10
N ALA A 291 -20.98 -0.35 -16.01
CA ALA A 291 -21.83 0.00 -14.87
C ALA A 291 -22.84 1.10 -15.25
N ALA A 292 -22.43 2.10 -16.03
CA ALA A 292 -23.32 3.15 -16.54
C ALA A 292 -24.39 2.58 -17.47
N GLU A 293 -24.02 1.73 -18.44
CA GLU A 293 -24.96 1.02 -19.33
C GLU A 293 -25.93 0.14 -18.54
N SER A 294 -25.43 -0.59 -17.54
CA SER A 294 -26.27 -1.41 -16.65
C SER A 294 -27.24 -0.55 -15.84
N ALA A 295 -26.80 0.60 -15.32
CA ALA A 295 -27.65 1.52 -14.57
C ALA A 295 -28.76 2.12 -15.45
N GLU A 296 -28.43 2.49 -16.69
CA GLU A 296 -29.41 2.98 -17.67
C GLU A 296 -30.43 1.88 -18.01
N THR A 297 -29.97 0.64 -18.22
CA THR A 297 -30.83 -0.52 -18.47
C THR A 297 -31.75 -0.79 -17.28
N VAL A 298 -31.24 -0.77 -16.04
CA VAL A 298 -32.04 -0.93 -14.83
C VAL A 298 -33.05 0.19 -14.68
N GLN A 299 -32.68 1.44 -15.00
CA GLN A 299 -33.61 2.57 -14.98
C GLN A 299 -34.71 2.42 -16.02
N ALA A 300 -34.38 1.99 -17.24
CA ALA A 300 -35.34 1.70 -18.30
C ALA A 300 -36.31 0.58 -17.89
N LEU A 301 -35.80 -0.52 -17.32
CA LEU A 301 -36.62 -1.61 -16.80
C LEU A 301 -37.53 -1.16 -15.66
N ARG A 302 -37.05 -0.31 -14.74
CA ARG A 302 -37.90 0.27 -13.68
C ARG A 302 -39.02 1.13 -14.24
N LYS A 303 -38.75 1.96 -15.25
CA LYS A 303 -39.79 2.74 -15.93
C LYS A 303 -40.82 1.83 -16.61
N HIS A 304 -40.36 0.78 -17.29
CA HIS A 304 -41.26 -0.21 -17.90
C HIS A 304 -42.11 -0.94 -16.86
N LEU A 305 -41.53 -1.35 -15.73
CA LEU A 305 -42.25 -2.00 -14.65
C LEU A 305 -43.33 -1.07 -14.06
N SER A 306 -42.98 0.19 -13.77
CA SER A 306 -43.94 1.19 -13.30
C SER A 306 -45.09 1.39 -14.29
N ALA A 307 -44.80 1.45 -15.59
CA ALA A 307 -45.83 1.57 -16.62
C ALA A 307 -46.73 0.32 -16.71
N LEU A 308 -46.19 -0.87 -16.47
CA LEU A 308 -46.97 -2.10 -16.39
C LEU A 308 -47.84 -2.15 -15.14
N GLU A 309 -47.31 -1.72 -13.99
CA GLU A 309 -48.07 -1.60 -12.74
C GLU A 309 -49.25 -0.63 -12.90
N GLU A 310 -49.02 0.54 -13.53
CA GLU A 310 -50.10 1.48 -13.85
C GLU A 310 -51.15 0.88 -14.78
N ARG A 311 -50.74 0.13 -15.81
CA ARG A 311 -51.68 -0.56 -16.71
C ARG A 311 -52.50 -1.62 -15.97
N LEU A 312 -51.84 -2.41 -15.11
CA LEU A 312 -52.50 -3.44 -14.31
C LEU A 312 -53.49 -2.82 -13.33
N ALA A 313 -53.12 -1.71 -12.68
CA ALA A 313 -53.99 -0.96 -11.79
C ALA A 313 -55.21 -0.38 -12.54
N ALA A 314 -55.00 0.20 -13.73
CA ALA A 314 -56.11 0.69 -14.57
C ALA A 314 -57.03 -0.44 -15.06
N GLU A 315 -56.48 -1.63 -15.32
CA GLU A 315 -57.27 -2.80 -15.69
C GLU A 315 -58.05 -3.36 -14.49
N ALA A 316 -57.45 -3.38 -13.30
CA ALA A 316 -58.11 -3.72 -12.06
C ALA A 316 -59.27 -2.75 -11.75
N GLU A 317 -59.05 -1.43 -11.87
CA GLU A 317 -60.09 -0.41 -11.69
C GLU A 317 -61.24 -0.58 -12.70
N LYS A 318 -60.92 -0.85 -13.99
CA LYS A 318 -61.94 -1.17 -15.00
C LYS A 318 -62.71 -2.46 -14.65
N SER A 319 -62.04 -3.44 -14.05
CA SER A 319 -62.68 -4.68 -13.63
C SER A 319 -63.61 -4.47 -12.43
N GLU A 320 -63.21 -3.65 -11.45
CA GLU A 320 -64.04 -3.23 -10.32
C GLU A 320 -65.26 -2.43 -10.79
N GLN A 321 -65.07 -1.45 -11.67
CA GLN A 321 -66.17 -0.70 -12.28
C GLN A 321 -67.16 -1.61 -13.03
N ARG A 322 -66.67 -2.65 -13.72
CA ARG A 322 -67.53 -3.65 -14.37
C ARG A 322 -68.31 -4.49 -13.37
N VAL A 323 -67.71 -4.84 -12.23
CA VAL A 323 -68.40 -5.56 -11.14
C VAL A 323 -69.47 -4.65 -10.52
N GLU A 324 -69.15 -3.39 -10.25
CA GLU A 324 -70.11 -2.43 -9.68
C GLU A 324 -71.29 -2.16 -10.62
N LEU A 325 -71.03 -1.98 -11.93
CA LEU A 325 -72.08 -1.85 -12.93
C LEU A 325 -72.97 -3.10 -13.01
N LYS A 326 -72.40 -4.30 -12.88
CA LYS A 326 -73.17 -5.55 -12.80
C LYS A 326 -74.03 -5.60 -11.53
N GLU A 327 -73.50 -5.20 -10.37
CA GLU A 327 -74.29 -5.12 -9.14
C GLU A 327 -75.43 -4.11 -9.26
N GLN A 328 -75.18 -2.94 -9.87
CA GLN A 328 -76.20 -1.94 -10.11
C GLN A 328 -77.30 -2.46 -11.06
N ALA A 329 -76.92 -3.20 -12.10
CA ALA A 329 -77.88 -3.84 -13.01
C ALA A 329 -78.76 -4.86 -12.28
N VAL A 330 -78.17 -5.74 -11.46
CA VAL A 330 -78.92 -6.71 -10.63
C VAL A 330 -79.87 -6.00 -9.66
N ARG A 331 -79.42 -4.91 -9.01
CA ARG A 331 -80.29 -4.10 -8.13
C ARG A 331 -81.41 -3.41 -8.89
N ALA A 332 -81.17 -2.97 -10.13
CA ALA A 332 -82.18 -2.36 -10.98
C ALA A 332 -83.23 -3.39 -11.43
N GLU A 333 -82.80 -4.60 -11.77
CA GLU A 333 -83.67 -5.72 -12.14
C GLU A 333 -84.58 -6.13 -10.95
N ALA A 334 -84.01 -6.26 -9.74
CA ALA A 334 -84.80 -6.51 -8.54
C ALA A 334 -85.82 -5.38 -8.23
N ARG A 335 -85.48 -4.12 -8.52
CA ARG A 335 -86.42 -2.99 -8.39
C ARG A 335 -87.53 -3.05 -9.44
N ALA A 336 -87.22 -3.48 -10.67
CA ALA A 336 -88.20 -3.65 -11.73
C ALA A 336 -89.20 -4.76 -11.37
N GLU A 337 -88.76 -5.89 -10.84
CA GLU A 337 -89.66 -6.96 -10.35
C GLU A 337 -90.60 -6.47 -9.23
N VAL A 338 -90.09 -5.65 -8.30
CA VAL A 338 -90.94 -5.07 -7.23
C VAL A 338 -91.96 -4.10 -7.82
N ALA A 339 -91.57 -3.28 -8.79
CA ALA A 339 -92.46 -2.35 -9.48
C ALA A 339 -93.54 -3.06 -10.31
N GLU A 340 -93.21 -4.18 -10.96
CA GLU A 340 -94.20 -5.01 -11.68
C GLU A 340 -95.25 -5.59 -10.72
N ARG A 341 -94.82 -6.11 -9.55
CA ARG A 341 -95.75 -6.59 -8.52
C ARG A 341 -96.66 -5.48 -7.98
N GLU A 342 -96.14 -4.26 -7.84
CA GLU A 342 -96.95 -3.10 -7.47
C GLU A 342 -97.94 -2.70 -8.57
N LEU A 343 -97.55 -2.80 -9.85
CA LEU A 343 -98.43 -2.53 -10.98
C LEU A 343 -99.60 -3.53 -11.04
N GLU A 344 -99.34 -4.82 -10.85
CA GLU A 344 -100.39 -5.85 -10.76
C GLU A 344 -101.35 -5.58 -9.59
N ALA A 345 -100.83 -5.18 -8.43
CA ALA A 345 -101.65 -4.80 -7.28
C ALA A 345 -102.53 -3.56 -7.54
N LEU A 346 -102.01 -2.59 -8.30
CA LEU A 346 -102.76 -1.39 -8.69
C LEU A 346 -103.81 -1.68 -9.77
N GLN A 347 -103.54 -2.58 -10.72
CA GLN A 347 -104.52 -3.04 -11.71
C GLN A 347 -105.69 -3.76 -11.02
N GLY A 348 -105.42 -4.63 -10.04
CA GLY A 348 -106.47 -5.26 -9.25
C GLY A 348 -107.35 -4.26 -8.49
N ARG A 349 -106.78 -3.15 -8.00
CA ARG A 349 -107.54 -2.06 -7.38
C ARG A 349 -108.36 -1.25 -8.38
N ALA A 350 -107.87 -1.05 -9.59
CA ALA A 350 -108.58 -0.32 -10.64
C ALA A 350 -109.85 -1.07 -11.09
N GLU A 351 -109.76 -2.39 -11.27
CA GLU A 351 -110.93 -3.22 -11.59
C GLU A 351 -111.99 -3.21 -10.48
N GLU A 352 -111.58 -3.16 -9.21
CA GLU A 352 -112.50 -3.08 -8.08
C GLU A 352 -113.24 -1.72 -8.04
N ILE A 353 -112.56 -0.64 -8.43
CA ILE A 353 -113.14 0.70 -8.54
C ILE A 353 -114.13 0.77 -9.72
N GLU A 354 -113.82 0.17 -10.86
CA GLU A 354 -114.75 0.11 -12.00
C GLU A 354 -116.04 -0.65 -11.66
N LYS A 355 -115.94 -1.80 -10.97
CA LYS A 355 -117.11 -2.55 -10.48
C LYS A 355 -117.98 -1.70 -9.54
N LYS A 356 -117.37 -0.91 -8.66
CA LYS A 356 -118.09 0.03 -7.77
C LYS A 356 -118.75 1.16 -8.55
N ASN A 357 -118.11 1.67 -9.61
CA ASN A 357 -118.67 2.74 -10.44
C ASN A 357 -119.87 2.27 -11.25
N HIS A 358 -119.80 1.07 -11.84
CA HIS A 358 -120.94 0.43 -12.52
C HIS A 358 -122.15 0.25 -11.58
N TYR A 359 -121.91 -0.14 -10.32
CA TYR A 359 -122.96 -0.26 -9.31
C TYR A 359 -123.63 1.09 -8.98
N ILE A 360 -122.86 2.19 -8.97
CA ILE A 360 -123.38 3.54 -8.69
C ILE A 360 -124.20 4.06 -9.88
N GLN A 361 -123.76 3.83 -11.11
CA GLN A 361 -124.50 4.26 -12.31
C GLN A 361 -125.87 3.57 -12.43
N ALA A 362 -125.95 2.27 -12.09
CA ALA A 362 -127.22 1.55 -12.06
C ALA A 362 -128.22 2.15 -11.04
N ARG A 363 -127.73 2.64 -9.89
CA ARG A 363 -128.57 3.30 -8.86
C ARG A 363 -129.06 4.68 -9.27
N LEU A 364 -128.32 5.37 -10.14
CA LEU A 364 -128.68 6.70 -10.63
C LEU A 364 -129.82 6.61 -11.64
N ALA A 365 -129.76 5.65 -12.57
CA ALA A 365 -130.82 5.41 -13.56
C ALA A 365 -132.17 5.06 -12.91
N GLU A 366 -132.15 4.32 -11.80
CA GLU A 366 -133.36 3.93 -11.04
C GLU A 366 -133.97 5.09 -10.21
N ALA A 367 -133.19 6.15 -9.95
CA ALA A 367 -133.65 7.37 -9.27
C ALA A 367 -134.24 8.38 -10.27
N GLU A 368 -133.69 8.49 -11.47
CA GLU A 368 -134.18 9.37 -12.54
C GLU A 368 -135.56 8.92 -13.05
N ALA A 369 -135.80 7.60 -13.17
CA ALA A 369 -137.11 7.05 -13.53
C ALA A 369 -138.21 7.37 -12.48
N ARG A 370 -137.85 7.54 -11.21
CA ARG A 370 -138.79 7.93 -10.12
C ARG A 370 -139.10 9.42 -10.12
N ALA A 371 -138.17 10.27 -10.56
CA ALA A 371 -138.39 11.71 -10.65
C ALA A 371 -139.34 12.08 -11.80
N GLN A 372 -139.22 11.42 -12.96
CA GLN A 372 -140.10 11.66 -14.11
C GLN A 372 -141.56 11.22 -13.88
N GLY A 373 -141.80 10.24 -13.01
CA GLY A 373 -143.16 9.82 -12.62
C GLY A 373 -143.89 10.81 -11.72
N ALA A 374 -143.17 11.61 -10.91
CA ALA A 374 -143.76 12.55 -9.96
C ALA A 374 -144.14 13.91 -10.61
N GLU A 375 -143.46 14.32 -11.68
CA GLU A 375 -143.76 15.58 -12.37
C GLU A 375 -145.09 15.50 -13.16
N LEU A 376 -145.41 14.35 -13.75
CA LEU A 376 -146.65 14.15 -14.52
C LEU A 376 -147.93 14.12 -13.66
N GLU A 377 -147.86 13.83 -12.36
CA GLU A 377 -149.01 13.87 -11.44
C GLU A 377 -149.33 15.30 -10.95
N THR A 378 -148.34 16.20 -10.92
CA THR A 378 -148.53 17.60 -10.46
C THR A 378 -149.20 18.50 -11.51
N GLU A 379 -149.00 18.24 -12.80
CA GLU A 379 -149.66 18.99 -13.89
C GLU A 379 -151.15 18.62 -14.07
N ALA A 380 -151.58 17.43 -13.64
CA ALA A 380 -152.98 16.99 -13.71
C ALA A 380 -153.88 17.61 -12.63
N LEU A 381 -153.33 17.93 -11.44
CA LEU A 381 -154.07 18.55 -10.33
C LEU A 381 -154.40 20.03 -10.57
N HIS A 382 -153.56 20.75 -11.34
CA HIS A 382 -153.73 22.18 -11.66
C HIS A 382 -154.86 22.46 -12.68
N ARG A 383 -155.46 21.45 -13.31
CA ARG A 383 -156.53 21.60 -14.32
C ARG A 383 -157.92 21.11 -13.86
N SER A 384 -158.11 20.78 -12.57
CA SER A 384 -159.40 20.30 -12.04
C SER A 384 -160.32 21.42 -11.50
N LEU A 385 -161.63 21.30 -11.76
CA LEU A 385 -162.66 22.33 -11.55
C LEU A 385 -162.92 22.75 -10.09
N SER A 386 -162.43 22.01 -9.10
CA SER A 386 -162.52 22.32 -7.67
C SER A 386 -161.55 23.42 -7.19
N TRP A 387 -160.48 23.70 -7.95
CA TRP A 387 -159.42 24.66 -7.56
C TRP A 387 -159.75 26.13 -7.88
N ARG A 388 -160.77 26.41 -8.73
CA ARG A 388 -161.15 27.78 -9.14
C ARG A 388 -162.23 28.46 -8.28
N ILE A 389 -162.83 27.76 -7.31
CA ILE A 389 -164.00 28.27 -6.54
C ILE A 389 -163.65 28.71 -5.10
N THR A 390 -162.51 28.28 -4.52
CA THR A 390 -162.14 28.63 -3.12
C THR A 390 -161.25 29.87 -2.98
N ALA A 391 -161.30 30.77 -3.96
CA ALA A 391 -160.40 31.91 -4.13
C ALA A 391 -160.60 33.16 -3.21
N PRO A 392 -161.76 33.56 -2.66
CA PRO A 392 -161.84 34.91 -2.06
C PRO A 392 -161.71 35.04 -0.53
N LEU A 393 -161.55 33.96 0.26
CA LEU A 393 -161.64 34.05 1.75
C LEU A 393 -160.50 33.38 2.54
N ARG A 394 -159.39 33.02 1.88
CA ARG A 394 -158.18 32.49 2.57
C ARG A 394 -157.09 33.54 2.84
N TRP A 395 -157.46 34.82 2.76
CA TRP A 395 -156.57 35.98 2.99
C TRP A 395 -156.87 36.73 4.30
N GLY A 396 -157.47 36.08 5.32
CA GLY A 396 -157.88 36.79 6.54
C GLY A 396 -158.00 35.95 7.80
N LEU A 397 -156.92 35.97 8.60
CA LEU A 397 -157.01 36.23 10.04
C LEU A 397 -157.45 35.10 10.99
N GLY A 398 -156.69 34.00 10.96
CA GLY A 398 -156.29 33.25 12.15
C GLY A 398 -154.76 33.10 12.11
N VAL A 399 -153.93 33.66 12.98
CA VAL A 399 -154.08 33.75 14.45
C VAL A 399 -154.41 32.37 15.05
N LEU A 400 -153.95 31.28 14.39
CA LEU A 400 -154.06 29.88 14.80
C LEU A 400 -152.69 29.33 15.27
N LEU A 401 -152.31 29.74 16.48
CA LEU A 401 -151.36 29.19 17.47
C LEU A 401 -150.31 28.17 16.95
N LEU A 402 -149.02 28.50 16.70
CA LEU A 402 -147.95 28.96 17.63
C LEU A 402 -147.99 28.15 18.95
N ILE A 403 -146.99 27.34 19.34
CA ILE A 403 -145.58 27.67 19.59
C ILE A 403 -144.74 26.42 19.24
N SER A 404 -144.21 26.36 18.01
CA SER A 404 -143.67 25.12 17.42
C SER A 404 -142.18 24.89 17.74
N GLY A 405 -141.94 24.08 18.76
CA GLY A 405 -140.67 23.41 19.02
C GLY A 405 -140.70 21.96 18.52
N ARG A 406 -139.80 21.61 17.59
CA ARG A 406 -138.96 20.39 17.52
C ARG A 406 -138.54 20.11 16.07
N ARG A 407 -137.27 20.32 15.77
CA ARG A 407 -136.55 19.72 14.64
C ARG A 407 -135.77 18.50 15.14
N PRO A 408 -135.72 17.37 14.41
CA PRO A 408 -134.64 16.40 14.54
C PRO A 408 -133.60 16.52 13.41
N ARG A 409 -132.43 15.98 13.72
CA ARG A 409 -131.11 16.02 13.05
C ARG A 409 -131.05 15.31 11.69
N PRO A 410 -129.93 15.52 10.96
CA PRO A 410 -128.94 14.44 10.85
C PRO A 410 -127.50 14.85 11.23
N ALA A 411 -126.68 13.85 11.58
CA ALA A 411 -125.27 13.94 11.99
C ALA A 411 -124.35 13.93 10.75
N ALA A 412 -123.41 14.88 10.59
CA ALA A 412 -121.97 14.84 10.97
C ALA A 412 -121.12 13.74 10.24
N PRO A 413 -119.80 13.93 9.97
CA PRO A 413 -118.89 14.85 10.67
C PRO A 413 -117.76 15.57 9.87
N ARG A 414 -117.43 16.76 10.38
CA ARG A 414 -116.09 17.31 10.73
C ARG A 414 -114.92 17.24 9.72
N ARG A 415 -114.31 18.41 9.47
CA ARG A 415 -112.92 18.77 9.86
C ARG A 415 -112.46 20.09 9.21
N TRP A 416 -112.57 21.22 9.92
CA TRP A 416 -111.66 22.38 9.82
C TRP A 416 -111.64 23.08 11.19
N VAL A 417 -110.60 23.87 11.45
CA VAL A 417 -110.28 24.63 12.68
C VAL A 417 -109.43 23.88 13.71
N ARG A 418 -108.16 23.64 13.35
CA ARG A 418 -107.04 23.49 14.30
C ARG A 418 -105.85 24.42 14.05
N SER A 419 -105.90 25.28 13.02
CA SER A 419 -104.73 26.08 12.59
C SER A 419 -104.78 27.58 12.90
N ALA A 420 -105.80 28.07 13.62
CA ALA A 420 -105.92 29.50 13.96
C ALA A 420 -105.58 29.86 15.43
N VAL A 421 -105.25 28.88 16.29
CA VAL A 421 -105.05 29.12 17.73
C VAL A 421 -103.65 28.70 18.25
N LEU A 422 -102.80 28.09 17.41
CA LEU A 422 -101.46 27.62 17.81
C LEU A 422 -100.29 28.52 17.41
N GLY A 423 -100.54 29.71 16.84
CA GLY A 423 -99.50 30.70 16.50
C GLY A 423 -99.33 31.86 17.49
N ALA A 424 -100.19 31.96 18.51
CA ALA A 424 -100.28 33.16 19.36
C ALA A 424 -99.69 33.00 20.79
N LEU A 425 -99.07 31.86 21.12
CA LEU A 425 -98.61 31.55 22.49
C LEU A 425 -97.08 31.48 22.68
N GLY A 426 -96.31 32.19 21.85
CA GLY A 426 -94.85 32.29 21.97
C GLY A 426 -94.32 33.68 22.37
N ARG A 427 -95.18 34.67 22.70
CA ARG A 427 -94.74 36.05 22.99
C ARG A 427 -94.82 36.41 24.50
N PRO A 428 -93.69 36.66 25.18
CA PRO A 428 -93.59 36.74 26.64
C PRO A 428 -94.28 37.95 27.30
N ARG A 429 -94.66 39.00 26.56
CA ARG A 429 -95.37 40.17 27.12
C ARG A 429 -96.86 39.94 27.37
N TRP A 430 -97.49 39.01 26.64
CA TRP A 430 -98.92 38.70 26.78
C TRP A 430 -99.22 37.74 27.93
N VAL A 431 -98.26 36.89 28.31
CA VAL A 431 -98.35 35.96 29.45
C VAL A 431 -98.45 36.72 30.78
N ALA A 432 -97.74 37.84 30.93
CA ALA A 432 -97.82 38.70 32.11
C ALA A 432 -99.16 39.46 32.21
N LEU A 433 -99.75 39.85 31.07
CA LEU A 433 -101.04 40.55 31.00
C LEU A 433 -102.21 39.60 31.34
N VAL A 434 -102.15 38.36 30.84
CA VAL A 434 -103.13 37.30 31.12
C VAL A 434 -103.12 36.89 32.60
N HIS A 435 -101.94 36.82 33.24
CA HIS A 435 -101.85 36.59 34.68
C HIS A 435 -102.37 37.76 35.53
N ARG A 436 -102.30 39.00 35.03
CA ARG A 436 -102.80 40.19 35.74
C ARG A 436 -104.33 40.33 35.65
N CYS A 437 -104.93 39.96 34.52
CA CYS A 437 -106.39 40.01 34.32
C CYS A 437 -107.14 38.83 34.96
N LEU A 438 -106.47 37.70 35.24
CA LEU A 438 -107.09 36.49 35.81
C LEU A 438 -107.03 36.39 37.34
N ARG A 439 -106.48 37.40 38.02
CA ARG A 439 -106.47 37.50 39.50
C ARG A 439 -107.85 37.52 40.20
N PRO A 440 -108.96 38.00 39.60
CA PRO A 440 -110.27 37.97 40.25
C PRO A 440 -111.01 36.63 40.14
N PHE A 441 -110.55 35.68 39.31
CA PHE A 441 -111.28 34.45 38.98
C PHE A 441 -110.44 33.18 39.27
N PRO A 442 -110.36 32.75 40.55
CA PRO A 442 -109.43 31.69 40.99
C PRO A 442 -109.67 30.32 40.34
N ARG A 443 -110.90 30.01 39.92
CA ARG A 443 -111.22 28.75 39.24
C ARG A 443 -110.74 28.69 37.79
N LEU A 444 -110.60 29.84 37.12
CA LEU A 444 -110.11 29.91 35.74
C LEU A 444 -108.57 29.83 35.66
N HIS A 445 -107.89 30.35 36.68
CA HIS A 445 -106.43 30.33 36.79
C HIS A 445 -105.88 28.90 36.91
N ALA A 446 -106.50 28.06 37.76
CA ALA A 446 -106.08 26.66 37.96
C ALA A 446 -106.26 25.76 36.73
N ALA A 447 -107.24 26.05 35.87
CA ALA A 447 -107.51 25.28 34.66
C ALA A 447 -106.51 25.56 33.51
N VAL A 448 -105.88 26.74 33.51
CA VAL A 448 -104.94 27.16 32.46
C VAL A 448 -103.50 26.77 32.80
N THR A 449 -103.11 26.75 34.08
CA THR A 449 -101.74 26.40 34.50
C THR A 449 -101.42 24.90 34.45
N SER A 450 -102.41 24.01 34.47
CA SER A 450 -102.17 22.54 34.45
C SER A 450 -101.89 21.98 33.04
N LYS A 451 -102.27 22.69 31.98
CA LYS A 451 -102.05 22.26 30.57
C LYS A 451 -100.73 22.71 29.95
N VAL A 452 -99.97 23.57 30.62
CA VAL A 452 -98.70 24.15 30.10
C VAL A 452 -97.45 23.45 30.66
N ARG A 453 -97.57 22.50 31.60
CA ARG A 453 -96.42 21.78 32.21
C ARG A 453 -96.13 20.37 31.66
N GLY A 454 -96.84 19.93 30.62
CA GLY A 454 -96.80 18.53 30.16
C GLY A 454 -95.98 18.21 28.91
N ILE A 455 -95.18 19.14 28.37
CA ILE A 455 -94.43 18.91 27.11
C ILE A 455 -92.97 19.36 27.28
N VAL A 456 -92.29 18.86 28.32
CA VAL A 456 -90.84 18.93 28.51
C VAL A 456 -90.36 17.61 29.14
N ALA A 457 -89.41 16.96 28.45
CA ALA A 457 -88.40 15.97 28.92
C ALA A 457 -88.64 14.43 28.77
N PRO A 458 -87.53 13.65 28.58
CA PRO A 458 -87.44 12.42 27.76
C PRO A 458 -86.99 11.15 28.55
N PRO A 459 -86.69 10.01 27.89
CA PRO A 459 -85.49 9.20 28.25
C PRO A 459 -84.76 8.56 27.02
N ARG A 460 -83.41 8.52 26.90
CA ARG A 460 -82.39 7.54 27.41
C ARG A 460 -82.69 6.06 27.04
N ALA A 461 -81.78 5.15 26.71
CA ALA A 461 -80.37 5.05 26.28
C ALA A 461 -80.11 3.53 26.05
N ALA A 462 -79.26 3.12 25.11
CA ALA A 462 -78.63 1.78 25.15
C ALA A 462 -77.28 1.81 24.45
N SER A 463 -76.30 1.28 25.18
CA SER A 463 -74.88 1.17 24.92
C SER A 463 -74.51 -0.08 24.12
N HIS A 464 -73.43 -0.03 23.35
CA HIS A 464 -72.37 -1.03 23.51
C HIS A 464 -71.02 -0.47 23.08
N ALA A 465 -70.07 -0.60 23.99
CA ALA A 465 -68.65 -0.38 23.83
C ALA A 465 -67.95 -1.74 23.85
N ALA A 466 -66.83 -1.84 23.11
CA ALA A 466 -65.64 -2.60 23.47
C ALA A 466 -64.58 -2.27 22.41
N GLN A 467 -63.58 -1.45 22.74
CA GLN A 467 -62.23 -1.88 23.20
C GLN A 467 -61.34 -2.32 22.02
N ARG A 468 -60.10 -1.86 21.85
CA ARG A 468 -59.11 -1.33 22.81
C ARG A 468 -57.96 -0.62 22.05
N ASN A 469 -57.43 0.43 22.69
CA ASN A 469 -56.02 0.80 22.97
C ASN A 469 -54.90 0.42 21.97
N GLY A 470 -53.86 1.22 21.73
CA GLY A 470 -53.35 2.46 22.34
C GLY A 470 -52.17 2.97 21.48
N SER A 471 -51.86 4.27 21.46
CA SER A 471 -50.70 4.90 22.13
C SER A 471 -49.36 4.15 21.94
N SER A 472 -48.20 4.72 21.63
CA SER A 472 -47.68 6.09 21.50
C SER A 472 -46.16 5.89 21.34
N VAL A 473 -45.52 6.67 20.46
CA VAL A 473 -44.22 7.37 20.61
C VAL A 473 -43.05 6.72 21.39
N SER A 474 -41.89 6.75 20.70
CA SER A 474 -40.48 6.86 21.13
C SER A 474 -39.66 5.66 21.63
N ASP A 475 -38.50 5.57 20.98
CA ASP A 475 -37.15 5.23 21.48
C ASP A 475 -36.55 3.84 21.29
N ALA A 476 -35.28 3.92 20.87
CA ALA A 476 -34.16 2.98 20.99
C ALA A 476 -34.05 1.82 19.97
N ASN A 477 -33.20 2.08 18.97
CA ASN A 477 -32.03 1.26 18.65
C ASN A 477 -31.76 0.14 19.68
N THR A 478 -31.97 -1.12 19.28
CA THR A 478 -31.09 -2.30 19.51
C THR A 478 -31.89 -3.59 19.30
N THR A 479 -32.15 -3.98 18.06
CA THR A 479 -32.51 -5.38 17.71
C THR A 479 -32.35 -5.57 16.21
N GLY A 480 -31.17 -5.99 15.77
CA GLY A 480 -30.93 -6.29 14.35
C GLY A 480 -29.66 -7.11 14.04
N LEU A 481 -28.88 -7.48 15.05
CA LEU A 481 -27.62 -8.21 14.85
C LEU A 481 -27.78 -9.74 14.98
N GLU A 482 -28.89 -10.22 15.54
CA GLU A 482 -29.09 -11.66 15.74
C GLU A 482 -29.64 -12.38 14.49
N THR A 483 -30.29 -11.66 13.56
CA THR A 483 -30.82 -12.22 12.29
C THR A 483 -29.80 -12.27 11.15
N LEU A 484 -28.57 -11.77 11.38
CA LEU A 484 -27.51 -11.76 10.36
C LEU A 484 -26.71 -13.06 10.34
N THR A 485 -26.37 -13.51 9.13
CA THR A 485 -25.49 -14.67 8.90
C THR A 485 -24.09 -14.43 9.49
N PRO A 486 -23.33 -15.48 9.87
CA PRO A 486 -22.02 -15.32 10.51
C PRO A 486 -21.04 -14.43 9.72
N ARG A 487 -21.12 -14.47 8.39
CA ARG A 487 -20.32 -13.63 7.49
C ARG A 487 -20.74 -12.16 7.57
N ALA A 488 -22.04 -11.87 7.64
CA ALA A 488 -22.55 -10.51 7.75
C ALA A 488 -22.23 -9.88 9.11
N ARG A 489 -22.20 -10.66 10.20
CA ARG A 489 -21.71 -10.20 11.51
C ARG A 489 -20.22 -9.85 11.49
N ARG A 490 -19.40 -10.62 10.77
CA ARG A 490 -17.97 -10.33 10.60
C ARG A 490 -17.73 -9.03 9.85
N ILE A 491 -18.43 -8.85 8.73
CA ILE A 491 -18.34 -7.63 7.92
C ILE A 491 -18.81 -6.40 8.72
N TYR A 492 -19.88 -6.55 9.51
CA TYR A 492 -20.37 -5.47 10.38
C TYR A 492 -19.36 -5.13 11.49
N ALA A 493 -18.73 -6.13 12.11
CA ALA A 493 -17.69 -5.92 13.12
C ALA A 493 -16.44 -5.22 12.53
N GLU A 494 -15.98 -5.66 11.35
CA GLU A 494 -14.84 -5.06 10.65
C GLU A 494 -15.10 -3.61 10.21
N LEU A 495 -16.32 -3.32 9.73
CA LEU A 495 -16.75 -1.95 9.40
C LEU A 495 -16.85 -1.04 10.62
N THR A 496 -17.32 -1.58 11.75
CA THR A 496 -17.43 -0.83 13.00
C THR A 496 -16.05 -0.51 13.58
N GLU A 497 -15.13 -1.47 13.55
CA GLU A 497 -13.74 -1.28 13.98
C GLU A 497 -12.99 -0.29 13.07
N ALA A 498 -13.22 -0.34 11.76
CA ALA A 498 -12.64 0.60 10.80
C ALA A 498 -13.18 2.03 11.01
N LEU A 499 -14.46 2.18 11.36
CA LEU A 499 -15.08 3.46 11.66
C LEU A 499 -14.57 4.05 12.99
N GLU A 500 -14.30 3.23 14.00
CA GLU A 500 -13.67 3.69 15.25
C GLU A 500 -12.21 4.10 15.05
N LYS A 501 -11.43 3.35 14.25
CA LYS A 501 -10.06 3.74 13.87
C LYS A 501 -10.00 5.04 13.08
N ARG A 502 -11.03 5.34 12.28
CA ARG A 502 -11.11 6.60 11.50
C ARG A 502 -11.52 7.81 12.34
N ARG A 503 -12.06 7.59 13.54
CA ARG A 503 -12.58 8.65 14.43
C ARG A 503 -11.55 9.14 15.47
N LYS A 504 -10.35 8.57 15.49
CA LYS A 504 -9.19 9.06 16.26
C LYS A 504 -8.01 9.37 15.32
N PRO A 505 -7.87 10.61 14.83
CA PRO A 505 -6.59 11.11 14.35
C PRO A 505 -5.81 11.72 15.53
N ASP A 506 -4.57 11.29 15.70
CA ASP A 506 -3.50 11.82 16.54
C ASP A 506 -3.75 11.99 18.06
N GLN A 507 -3.32 10.96 18.81
CA GLN A 507 -2.51 11.09 20.03
C GLN A 507 -1.61 9.86 20.20
#